data_AF-A0A4S2MXT6-F1
#
_entry.id   AF-A0A4S2MXT6-F1
#
_cell.length_a   1.000
_cell.length_b   1.000
_cell.length_c   1.000
_cell.angle_alpha   90.00
_cell.angle_beta   90.00
_cell.angle_gamma   90.00
#
_symmetry.space_group_name_H-M   'P 1'
#
loop_
_entity.id
_entity.type
_entity.pdbx_description
1 polymer ?
#
loop_
_entity_poly.entity_id
_entity_poly.type
_entity_poly.pdbx_seq_one_letter_code
_entity_poly.pdbx_strand_id
1 'polypeptide(L)'
;PSSILILGSGVFGLSTAYALSLSPHYTSTTITLLDRSRTLPAADSASCDNSRIIRSDYAERFYTAFASHAQTIWRGSGPASSPSHPFHGLGADGRYTQNGLLITTDRPDGEEVYIDKALKNLPAREREKDVRILGSREEVVELTRHAGGAATGCRGYVNYSAGWADAERAMGWVLGKVRETGRVRFETGEVSEVREREVELVDGRVMKADVVVVAVGSWVEGLMGRWVGGRVKRCPQPLGYVKLGDEEWEQVKHWPVHFNVTDGEWDNDWMDVVLMVIGTLMIAHPPTKSLKIAIHSLHGYSTVAEAAMALEKLAQTLLPNVAAERKAADEPLVTGVRLCCYADTRTGDFVVDWVPGLPGVMVAGGGSGHGFKFLPALGEQIVGILEGRESEFKEKWKWP
;
A
#
# COMPACT_ATOMS: atom_id res chain seq x y z
N PRO A 1 -27.35 -8.02 -9.13
CA PRO A 1 -27.82 -8.45 -7.78
C PRO A 1 -28.72 -7.37 -7.19
N SER A 2 -29.69 -7.71 -6.34
CA SER A 2 -30.54 -6.74 -5.64
C SER A 2 -29.85 -6.13 -4.40
N SER A 3 -28.90 -6.86 -3.81
CA SER A 3 -28.15 -6.44 -2.63
C SER A 3 -26.68 -6.84 -2.70
N ILE A 4 -25.80 -5.96 -2.23
CA ILE A 4 -24.37 -6.19 -2.09
C ILE A 4 -23.95 -5.78 -0.67
N LEU A 5 -23.24 -6.68 0.01
CA LEU A 5 -22.62 -6.43 1.31
C LEU A 5 -21.10 -6.46 1.15
N ILE A 6 -20.42 -5.37 1.49
CA ILE A 6 -18.96 -5.23 1.43
C ILE A 6 -18.43 -5.28 2.87
N LEU A 7 -17.50 -6.19 3.14
CA LEU A 7 -16.89 -6.37 4.45
C LEU A 7 -15.51 -5.69 4.47
N GLY A 8 -15.34 -4.65 5.29
CA GLY A 8 -14.11 -3.89 5.45
C GLY A 8 -14.10 -2.61 4.60
N SER A 9 -13.83 -1.47 5.23
CA SER A 9 -13.77 -0.14 4.59
C SER A 9 -12.33 0.30 4.29
N GLY A 10 -11.41 -0.65 4.05
CA GLY A 10 -10.04 -0.36 3.59
C GLY A 10 -9.98 0.04 2.12
N VAL A 11 -8.78 0.11 1.54
CA VAL A 11 -8.56 0.47 0.12
C VAL A 11 -9.43 -0.35 -0.84
N PHE A 12 -9.49 -1.67 -0.67
CA PHE A 12 -10.29 -2.55 -1.53
C PHE A 12 -11.79 -2.25 -1.36
N GLY A 13 -12.33 -2.36 -0.14
CA GLY A 13 -13.76 -2.21 0.07
C GLY A 13 -14.30 -0.80 -0.20
N LEU A 14 -13.57 0.25 0.17
CA LEU A 14 -14.01 1.63 -0.06
C LEU A 14 -13.93 2.03 -1.55
N SER A 15 -12.89 1.58 -2.27
CA SER A 15 -12.81 1.81 -3.72
C SER A 15 -13.91 1.04 -4.46
N THR A 16 -14.20 -0.20 -4.07
CA THR A 16 -15.33 -0.98 -4.60
C THR A 16 -16.67 -0.32 -4.30
N ALA A 17 -16.90 0.12 -3.06
CA ALA A 17 -18.12 0.83 -2.67
C ALA A 17 -18.32 2.10 -3.53
N TYR A 18 -17.24 2.85 -3.77
CA TYR A 18 -17.32 4.04 -4.60
C TYR A 18 -17.65 3.71 -6.06
N ALA A 19 -16.95 2.75 -6.66
CA ALA A 19 -17.21 2.32 -8.03
C ALA A 19 -18.66 1.81 -8.22
N LEU A 20 -19.17 0.98 -7.29
CA LEU A 20 -20.56 0.51 -7.32
C LEU A 20 -21.56 1.68 -7.19
N SER A 21 -21.28 2.64 -6.31
CA SER A 21 -22.18 3.77 -6.05
C SER A 21 -22.36 4.71 -7.26
N LEU A 22 -21.38 4.74 -8.15
CA LEU A 22 -21.37 5.58 -9.35
C LEU A 22 -21.87 4.85 -10.59
N SER A 23 -21.93 3.52 -10.56
CA SER A 23 -22.28 2.74 -11.74
C SER A 23 -23.79 2.74 -12.00
N PRO A 24 -24.23 3.04 -13.24
CA PRO A 24 -25.65 3.05 -13.60
C PRO A 24 -26.31 1.67 -13.45
N HIS A 25 -25.53 0.58 -13.51
CA HIS A 25 -26.01 -0.79 -13.38
C HIS A 25 -26.51 -1.13 -11.96
N TYR A 26 -26.06 -0.38 -10.93
CA TYR A 26 -26.36 -0.64 -9.52
C TYR A 26 -27.28 0.42 -8.90
N THR A 27 -27.96 1.23 -9.72
CA THR A 27 -28.92 2.26 -9.27
C THR A 27 -30.06 1.72 -8.43
N SER A 28 -30.50 0.48 -8.69
CA SER A 28 -31.54 -0.21 -7.90
C SER A 28 -30.98 -1.21 -6.88
N THR A 29 -29.65 -1.33 -6.78
CA THR A 29 -29.00 -2.25 -5.83
C THR A 29 -28.88 -1.60 -4.45
N THR A 30 -29.16 -2.35 -3.39
CA THR A 30 -28.82 -1.94 -2.02
C THR A 30 -27.34 -2.24 -1.76
N ILE A 31 -26.54 -1.22 -1.48
CA ILE A 31 -25.11 -1.38 -1.18
C ILE A 31 -24.89 -1.09 0.30
N THR A 32 -24.32 -2.05 1.02
CA THR A 32 -23.97 -1.90 2.44
C THR A 32 -22.46 -2.12 2.61
N LEU A 33 -21.79 -1.19 3.29
CA LEU A 33 -20.40 -1.28 3.70
C LEU A 33 -20.34 -1.49 5.21
N LEU A 34 -19.90 -2.67 5.63
CA LEU A 34 -19.75 -3.05 7.03
C LEU A 34 -18.28 -2.97 7.43
N ASP A 35 -17.97 -2.31 8.54
CA ASP A 35 -16.65 -2.36 9.16
C ASP A 35 -16.78 -2.57 10.67
N ARG A 36 -15.80 -3.22 11.30
CA ARG A 36 -15.79 -3.40 12.76
C ARG A 36 -15.51 -2.09 13.50
N SER A 37 -14.82 -1.15 12.86
CA SER A 37 -14.49 0.13 13.46
C SER A 37 -15.71 1.04 13.50
N ARG A 38 -15.97 1.63 14.68
CA ARG A 38 -16.99 2.67 14.86
C ARG A 38 -16.59 4.00 14.22
N THR A 39 -15.29 4.23 14.04
CA THR A 39 -14.74 5.45 13.45
C THR A 39 -14.02 5.10 12.16
N LEU A 40 -14.41 5.77 11.08
CA LEU A 40 -13.84 5.57 9.75
C LEU A 40 -13.09 6.82 9.28
N PRO A 41 -11.92 6.68 8.62
CA PRO A 41 -11.22 5.42 8.31
C PRO A 41 -10.74 4.67 9.57
N ALA A 42 -10.76 3.33 9.52
CA ALA A 42 -10.33 2.51 10.65
C ALA A 42 -8.84 2.72 10.95
N ALA A 43 -8.52 3.19 12.16
CA ALA A 43 -7.16 3.61 12.53
C ALA A 43 -6.14 2.45 12.47
N ASP A 44 -6.58 1.22 12.73
CA ASP A 44 -5.74 0.02 12.69
C ASP A 44 -5.70 -0.67 11.31
N SER A 45 -6.38 -0.11 10.30
CA SER A 45 -6.27 -0.57 8.91
C SER A 45 -4.88 -0.28 8.34
N ALA A 46 -4.36 -1.20 7.53
CA ALA A 46 -3.14 -0.97 6.74
C ALA A 46 -3.29 0.20 5.75
N SER A 47 -4.53 0.56 5.39
CA SER A 47 -4.83 1.72 4.55
C SER A 47 -4.74 3.06 5.29
N CYS A 48 -4.70 3.05 6.62
CA CYS A 48 -4.65 4.25 7.46
C CYS A 48 -3.24 4.44 8.03
N ASP A 49 -2.54 5.44 7.49
CA ASP A 49 -1.14 5.73 7.79
C ASP A 49 -0.83 7.18 7.40
N ASN A 50 0.18 7.78 8.01
CA ASN A 50 0.58 9.15 7.69
C ASN A 50 1.26 9.25 6.32
N SER A 51 1.68 8.11 5.74
CA SER A 51 2.37 8.10 4.45
C SER A 51 2.43 6.71 3.78
N ARG A 52 2.25 6.68 2.45
CA ARG A 52 2.42 5.51 1.56
C ARG A 52 3.10 5.90 0.25
N ILE A 53 3.99 5.03 -0.26
CA ILE A 53 4.71 5.24 -1.51
C ILE A 53 3.75 5.15 -2.71
N ILE A 54 3.83 6.13 -3.61
CA ILE A 54 3.16 6.13 -4.91
C ILE A 54 4.25 6.11 -5.99
N ARG A 55 4.34 4.99 -6.72
CA ARG A 55 5.34 4.73 -7.76
C ARG A 55 4.81 3.79 -8.82
N SER A 56 5.39 3.84 -10.01
CA SER A 56 5.14 2.94 -11.14
C SER A 56 6.23 1.87 -11.32
N ASP A 57 7.33 1.94 -10.57
CA ASP A 57 8.51 1.10 -10.70
C ASP A 57 8.29 -0.37 -10.27
N TYR A 58 7.83 -1.22 -11.20
CA TYR A 58 7.63 -2.65 -10.96
C TYR A 58 8.42 -3.54 -11.94
N ALA A 59 9.00 -4.61 -11.41
CA ALA A 59 9.65 -5.64 -12.24
C ALA A 59 8.65 -6.40 -13.13
N GLU A 60 7.35 -6.35 -12.79
CA GLU A 60 6.27 -6.85 -13.63
C GLU A 60 5.56 -5.73 -14.41
N ARG A 61 5.43 -5.93 -15.73
CA ARG A 61 4.84 -4.96 -16.64
C ARG A 61 3.39 -4.62 -16.33
N PHE A 62 2.60 -5.62 -15.93
CA PHE A 62 1.21 -5.44 -15.55
C PHE A 62 1.06 -4.38 -14.45
N TYR A 63 1.83 -4.54 -13.36
CA TYR A 63 1.79 -3.60 -12.24
C TYR A 63 2.41 -2.25 -12.58
N THR A 64 3.43 -2.20 -13.43
CA THR A 64 3.95 -0.92 -13.95
C THR A 64 2.86 -0.15 -14.67
N ALA A 65 2.16 -0.77 -15.62
CA ALA A 65 1.10 -0.12 -16.38
C ALA A 65 -0.05 0.35 -15.48
N PHE A 66 -0.52 -0.51 -14.58
CA PHE A 66 -1.61 -0.19 -13.67
C PHE A 66 -1.23 0.94 -12.69
N ALA A 67 -0.01 0.91 -12.16
CA ALA A 67 0.47 1.92 -11.24
C ALA A 67 0.74 3.26 -11.95
N SER A 68 1.27 3.25 -13.18
CA SER A 68 1.39 4.46 -14.00
C SER A 68 0.03 5.12 -14.23
N HIS A 69 -1.01 4.33 -14.50
CA HIS A 69 -2.38 4.85 -14.62
C HIS A 69 -2.85 5.48 -13.30
N ALA A 70 -2.78 4.76 -12.18
CA ALA A 70 -3.17 5.29 -10.86
C ALA A 70 -2.39 6.56 -10.47
N GLN A 71 -1.09 6.60 -10.77
CA GLN A 71 -0.20 7.74 -10.46
C GLN A 71 -0.59 9.01 -11.21
N THR A 72 -1.12 8.91 -12.44
CA THR A 72 -1.62 10.11 -13.13
C THR A 72 -2.75 10.77 -12.33
N ILE A 73 -3.68 9.98 -11.78
CA ILE A 73 -4.80 10.43 -10.95
C ILE A 73 -4.29 11.07 -9.64
N TRP A 74 -3.31 10.46 -8.98
CA TRP A 74 -2.66 11.05 -7.80
C TRP A 74 -2.04 12.42 -8.09
N ARG A 75 -1.40 12.57 -9.25
CA ARG A 75 -0.78 13.84 -9.66
C ARG A 75 -1.80 14.90 -10.07
N GLY A 76 -3.06 14.54 -10.32
CA GLY A 76 -4.03 15.45 -10.93
C GLY A 76 -3.62 15.92 -12.33
N SER A 77 -2.70 15.20 -13.00
CA SER A 77 -2.19 15.55 -14.33
C SER A 77 -2.40 14.40 -15.32
N GLY A 78 -2.57 14.76 -16.60
CA GLY A 78 -2.78 13.80 -17.68
C GLY A 78 -4.24 13.37 -17.89
N PRO A 79 -4.50 12.51 -18.90
CA PRO A 79 -5.86 12.19 -19.35
C PRO A 79 -6.74 11.49 -18.30
N ALA A 80 -6.16 10.64 -17.44
CA ALA A 80 -6.92 9.94 -16.40
C ALA A 80 -7.28 10.85 -15.20
N SER A 81 -6.72 12.06 -15.14
CA SER A 81 -7.04 13.10 -14.14
C SER A 81 -8.10 14.08 -14.62
N SER A 82 -8.89 13.71 -15.64
CA SER A 82 -10.00 14.53 -16.12
C SER A 82 -10.85 15.05 -14.96
N PRO A 83 -11.37 16.29 -15.02
CA PRO A 83 -12.35 16.79 -14.05
C PRO A 83 -13.59 15.90 -13.88
N SER A 84 -13.88 15.05 -14.87
CA SER A 84 -14.97 14.05 -14.81
C SER A 84 -14.58 12.75 -14.11
N HIS A 85 -13.30 12.52 -13.83
CA HIS A 85 -12.86 11.31 -13.14
C HIS A 85 -13.33 11.34 -11.68
N PRO A 86 -13.90 10.26 -11.13
CA PRO A 86 -14.43 10.25 -9.76
C PRO A 86 -13.41 10.63 -8.68
N PHE A 87 -12.16 10.26 -8.90
CA PHE A 87 -11.03 10.56 -8.02
C PHE A 87 -10.27 11.85 -8.40
N HIS A 88 -10.83 12.71 -9.25
CA HIS A 88 -10.24 14.02 -9.54
C HIS A 88 -10.06 14.81 -8.23
N GLY A 89 -8.84 15.31 -8.00
CA GLY A 89 -8.48 16.01 -6.76
C GLY A 89 -8.04 15.11 -5.59
N LEU A 90 -7.92 13.79 -5.80
CA LEU A 90 -7.48 12.84 -4.76
C LEU A 90 -6.14 13.26 -4.12
N GLY A 91 -5.13 13.60 -4.93
CA GLY A 91 -3.81 14.04 -4.43
C GLY A 91 -3.71 15.52 -4.06
N ALA A 92 -4.76 16.31 -4.23
CA ALA A 92 -4.74 17.75 -3.92
C ALA A 92 -4.65 18.03 -2.41
N ASP A 93 -4.53 19.30 -2.03
CA ASP A 93 -4.47 19.78 -0.63
C ASP A 93 -3.39 19.11 0.23
N GLY A 94 -2.26 18.77 -0.40
CA GLY A 94 -1.13 18.11 0.26
C GLY A 94 -1.36 16.63 0.59
N ARG A 95 -2.39 15.98 0.01
CA ARG A 95 -2.58 14.52 0.14
C ARG A 95 -1.56 13.72 -0.67
N TYR A 96 -0.97 14.29 -1.71
CA TYR A 96 0.13 13.71 -2.47
C TYR A 96 1.30 14.68 -2.59
N THR A 97 2.52 14.15 -2.44
CA THR A 97 3.78 14.87 -2.59
C THR A 97 4.64 14.15 -3.62
N GLN A 98 4.99 14.85 -4.70
CA GLN A 98 5.89 14.36 -5.74
C GLN A 98 7.32 14.87 -5.48
N ASN A 99 8.04 14.20 -4.58
CA ASN A 99 9.44 14.48 -4.24
C ASN A 99 10.42 13.44 -4.80
N GLY A 100 9.93 12.47 -5.56
CA GLY A 100 10.70 11.39 -6.14
C GLY A 100 10.85 10.17 -5.24
N LEU A 101 11.42 9.11 -5.82
CA LEU A 101 11.75 7.86 -5.15
C LEU A 101 13.17 7.45 -5.54
N LEU A 102 14.06 7.39 -4.56
CA LEU A 102 15.39 6.79 -4.67
C LEU A 102 15.26 5.29 -4.46
N ILE A 103 15.46 4.50 -5.51
CA ILE A 103 15.51 3.03 -5.44
C ILE A 103 16.97 2.60 -5.54
N THR A 104 17.44 1.82 -4.56
CA THR A 104 18.83 1.32 -4.53
C THR A 104 18.89 -0.18 -4.29
N THR A 105 20.06 -0.79 -4.50
CA THR A 105 20.33 -2.19 -4.17
C THR A 105 21.79 -2.34 -3.72
N ASP A 106 22.08 -3.26 -2.79
CA ASP A 106 23.45 -3.63 -2.40
C ASP A 106 24.05 -4.68 -3.36
N ARG A 107 23.28 -5.15 -4.36
CA ARG A 107 23.80 -6.02 -5.41
C ARG A 107 24.63 -5.18 -6.40
N PRO A 108 25.94 -5.46 -6.56
CA PRO A 108 26.78 -4.74 -7.52
C PRO A 108 26.32 -4.98 -8.96
N ASP A 109 26.90 -4.23 -9.90
CA ASP A 109 26.66 -4.45 -11.33
C ASP A 109 27.04 -5.88 -11.74
N GLY A 110 26.22 -6.48 -12.61
CA GLY A 110 26.40 -7.85 -13.08
C GLY A 110 25.07 -8.46 -13.54
N GLU A 111 24.45 -9.25 -12.67
CA GLU A 111 23.15 -9.88 -12.93
C GLU A 111 22.00 -8.87 -12.86
N GLU A 112 21.00 -9.07 -13.72
CA GLU A 112 19.78 -8.27 -13.72
C GLU A 112 18.93 -8.58 -12.48
N VAL A 113 18.76 -7.60 -11.60
CA VAL A 113 17.94 -7.72 -10.39
C VAL A 113 16.59 -6.99 -10.54
N TYR A 114 15.77 -7.00 -9.48
CA TYR A 114 14.45 -6.37 -9.47
C TYR A 114 14.48 -4.91 -9.99
N ILE A 115 15.42 -4.10 -9.52
CA ILE A 115 15.48 -2.68 -9.85
C ILE A 115 15.79 -2.44 -11.33
N ASP A 116 16.54 -3.34 -11.97
CA ASP A 116 16.84 -3.25 -13.40
C ASP A 116 15.60 -3.56 -14.24
N LYS A 117 14.85 -4.61 -13.84
CA LYS A 117 13.57 -4.96 -14.48
C LYS A 117 12.55 -3.84 -14.30
N ALA A 118 12.47 -3.26 -13.11
CA ALA A 118 11.59 -2.14 -12.79
C ALA A 118 11.90 -0.93 -13.67
N LEU A 119 13.17 -0.55 -13.76
CA LEU A 119 13.63 0.53 -14.63
C LEU A 119 13.29 0.26 -16.10
N LYS A 120 13.53 -0.96 -16.62
CA LYS A 120 13.23 -1.33 -18.01
C LYS A 120 11.73 -1.27 -18.35
N ASN A 121 10.86 -1.53 -17.38
CA ASN A 121 9.41 -1.53 -17.60
C ASN A 121 8.78 -0.14 -17.59
N LEU A 122 9.43 0.87 -17.01
CA LEU A 122 8.93 2.25 -17.03
C LEU A 122 8.73 2.76 -18.46
N PRO A 123 7.74 3.63 -18.74
CA PRO A 123 7.59 4.25 -20.06
C PRO A 123 8.87 4.99 -20.49
N ALA A 124 9.26 4.89 -21.77
CA ALA A 124 10.51 5.49 -22.27
C ALA A 124 10.62 7.00 -21.95
N ARG A 125 9.54 7.75 -22.17
CA ARG A 125 9.47 9.17 -21.84
C ARG A 125 9.71 9.46 -20.35
N GLU A 126 9.20 8.61 -19.46
CA GLU A 126 9.42 8.76 -18.02
C GLU A 126 10.88 8.46 -17.67
N ARG A 127 11.47 7.40 -18.23
CA ARG A 127 12.89 7.07 -18.03
C ARG A 127 13.83 8.17 -18.50
N GLU A 128 13.52 8.81 -19.61
CA GLU A 128 14.39 9.86 -20.19
C GLU A 128 14.26 11.19 -19.45
N LYS A 129 13.06 11.53 -18.98
CA LYS A 129 12.77 12.85 -18.42
C LYS A 129 12.88 12.89 -16.89
N ASP A 130 12.40 11.84 -16.24
CA ASP A 130 12.12 11.84 -14.81
C ASP A 130 13.03 10.89 -14.02
N VAL A 131 13.93 10.15 -14.68
CA VAL A 131 14.86 9.21 -14.01
C VAL A 131 16.31 9.69 -14.08
N ARG A 132 17.00 9.65 -12.92
CA ARG A 132 18.45 9.81 -12.81
C ARG A 132 19.09 8.51 -12.34
N ILE A 133 19.94 7.92 -13.16
CA ILE A 133 20.72 6.72 -12.80
C ILE A 133 21.83 7.08 -11.80
N LEU A 134 22.07 6.17 -10.85
CA LEU A 134 23.15 6.23 -9.88
C LEU A 134 23.99 4.94 -10.02
N GLY A 135 25.09 5.03 -10.77
CA GLY A 135 25.90 3.87 -11.16
C GLY A 135 26.86 3.39 -10.08
N SER A 136 27.11 4.18 -9.03
CA SER A 136 28.08 3.83 -8.00
C SER A 136 27.63 4.23 -6.60
N ARG A 137 28.29 3.65 -5.58
CA ARG A 137 28.02 3.93 -4.17
C ARG A 137 28.28 5.39 -3.85
N GLU A 138 29.31 5.98 -4.44
CA GLU A 138 29.66 7.39 -4.28
C GLU A 138 28.53 8.30 -4.76
N GLU A 139 27.89 7.99 -5.88
CA GLU A 139 26.74 8.75 -6.39
C GLU A 139 25.51 8.63 -5.47
N VAL A 140 25.26 7.45 -4.90
CA VAL A 140 24.19 7.25 -3.92
C VAL A 140 24.47 8.02 -2.62
N VAL A 141 25.72 7.97 -2.12
CA VAL A 141 26.16 8.71 -0.93
C VAL A 141 26.10 10.23 -1.16
N GLU A 142 26.51 10.72 -2.33
CA GLU A 142 26.42 12.14 -2.68
C GLU A 142 24.97 12.64 -2.61
N LEU A 143 24.04 11.90 -3.20
CA LEU A 143 22.62 12.24 -3.18
C LEU A 143 22.04 12.26 -1.76
N THR A 144 22.57 11.43 -0.87
CA THR A 144 22.11 11.26 0.52
C THR A 144 23.00 11.96 1.55
N ARG A 145 24.00 12.73 1.12
CA ARG A 145 25.01 13.34 2.01
C ARG A 145 24.39 14.23 3.08
N HIS A 146 23.34 14.97 2.71
CA HIS A 146 22.60 15.84 3.62
C HIS A 146 21.86 15.06 4.73
N ALA A 147 21.83 13.72 4.67
CA ALA A 147 21.28 12.84 5.70
C ALA A 147 22.23 12.40 6.80
N GLY A 148 23.47 12.89 6.77
CA GLY A 148 24.55 12.29 7.55
C GLY A 148 25.21 11.11 6.83
N GLY A 149 25.00 10.94 5.53
CA GLY A 149 25.93 10.24 4.64
C GLY A 149 25.86 8.72 4.60
N ALA A 150 24.89 8.08 5.25
CA ALA A 150 24.75 6.62 5.19
C ALA A 150 23.70 6.19 4.17
N ALA A 151 24.16 6.05 2.92
CA ALA A 151 23.39 5.38 1.88
C ALA A 151 23.35 3.86 2.12
N THR A 152 22.16 3.28 2.00
CA THR A 152 21.98 1.84 1.74
C THR A 152 21.97 1.63 0.23
N GLY A 153 22.71 0.63 -0.26
CA GLY A 153 22.85 0.33 -1.68
C GLY A 153 24.19 0.78 -2.27
N CYS A 154 24.68 0.02 -3.23
CA CYS A 154 25.87 0.32 -4.02
C CYS A 154 25.56 0.92 -5.39
N ARG A 155 24.32 0.84 -5.86
CA ARG A 155 23.82 1.46 -7.11
C ARG A 155 22.30 1.63 -7.06
N GLY A 156 21.74 2.36 -8.01
CA GLY A 156 20.31 2.59 -8.08
C GLY A 156 19.89 3.65 -9.09
N TYR A 157 18.75 4.26 -8.84
CA TYR A 157 18.27 5.42 -9.59
C TYR A 157 17.24 6.22 -8.77
N VAL A 158 17.02 7.46 -9.15
CA VAL A 158 15.92 8.30 -8.65
C VAL A 158 14.85 8.41 -9.72
N ASN A 159 13.60 8.08 -9.41
CA ASN A 159 12.45 8.40 -10.24
C ASN A 159 11.70 9.61 -9.65
N TYR A 160 11.85 10.79 -10.26
CA TYR A 160 11.20 12.04 -9.85
C TYR A 160 9.70 12.11 -10.21
N SER A 161 9.20 11.14 -10.97
CA SER A 161 7.76 11.01 -11.26
C SER A 161 6.98 10.51 -10.02
N ALA A 162 7.68 9.80 -9.12
CA ALA A 162 7.15 9.15 -7.92
C ALA A 162 7.12 10.07 -6.69
N GLY A 163 6.60 9.54 -5.58
CA GLY A 163 6.57 10.22 -4.31
C GLY A 163 5.76 9.46 -3.27
N TRP A 164 5.03 10.18 -2.42
CA TRP A 164 4.23 9.60 -1.36
C TRP A 164 2.90 10.33 -1.17
N ALA A 165 1.93 9.63 -0.59
CA ALA A 165 0.63 10.17 -0.24
C ALA A 165 0.34 10.02 1.25
N ASP A 166 -0.31 11.01 1.85
CA ASP A 166 -0.94 10.93 3.17
C ASP A 166 -2.14 9.99 3.07
N ALA A 167 -1.96 8.77 3.57
CA ALA A 167 -2.90 7.69 3.33
C ALA A 167 -4.18 7.85 4.14
N GLU A 168 -4.09 8.31 5.38
CA GLU A 168 -5.24 8.60 6.22
C GLU A 168 -6.09 9.73 5.63
N ARG A 169 -5.49 10.86 5.25
CA ARG A 169 -6.24 11.97 4.63
C ARG A 169 -6.83 11.58 3.28
N ALA A 170 -6.13 10.78 2.48
CA ALA A 170 -6.67 10.26 1.23
C ALA A 170 -7.86 9.31 1.45
N MET A 171 -7.76 8.36 2.38
CA MET A 171 -8.88 7.47 2.72
C MET A 171 -10.06 8.25 3.30
N GLY A 172 -9.81 9.26 4.13
CA GLY A 172 -10.84 10.17 4.64
C GLY A 172 -11.54 10.95 3.54
N TRP A 173 -10.79 11.42 2.53
CA TRP A 173 -11.34 12.08 1.36
C TRP A 173 -12.24 11.13 0.55
N VAL A 174 -11.76 9.93 0.23
CA VAL A 174 -12.57 8.93 -0.50
C VAL A 174 -13.81 8.54 0.27
N LEU A 175 -13.72 8.40 1.59
CA LEU A 175 -14.88 8.13 2.45
C LEU A 175 -15.92 9.25 2.36
N GLY A 176 -15.48 10.51 2.32
CA GLY A 176 -16.31 11.67 2.03
C GLY A 176 -17.02 11.53 0.68
N LYS A 177 -16.28 11.23 -0.39
CA LYS A 177 -16.85 11.01 -1.74
C LYS A 177 -17.89 9.90 -1.78
N VAL A 178 -17.66 8.78 -1.10
CA VAL A 178 -18.64 7.68 -1.02
C VAL A 178 -19.91 8.14 -0.29
N ARG A 179 -19.77 8.88 0.82
CA ARG A 179 -20.92 9.44 1.56
C ARG A 179 -21.72 10.44 0.75
N GLU A 180 -21.05 11.31 -0.01
CA GLU A 180 -21.68 12.29 -0.91
C GLU A 180 -22.61 11.65 -1.94
N THR A 181 -22.36 10.40 -2.34
CA THR A 181 -23.25 9.70 -3.28
C THR A 181 -24.64 9.44 -2.70
N GLY A 182 -24.77 9.32 -1.37
CA GLY A 182 -26.01 8.89 -0.71
C GLY A 182 -26.47 7.46 -1.05
N ARG A 183 -25.65 6.66 -1.76
CA ARG A 183 -26.02 5.32 -2.27
C ARG A 183 -25.55 4.17 -1.39
N VAL A 184 -24.60 4.40 -0.49
CA VAL A 184 -23.97 3.36 0.35
C VAL A 184 -24.47 3.49 1.79
N ARG A 185 -25.01 2.40 2.34
CA ARG A 185 -25.33 2.29 3.76
C ARG A 185 -24.08 1.87 4.51
N PHE A 186 -23.78 2.55 5.61
CA PHE A 186 -22.64 2.22 6.47
C PHE A 186 -23.14 1.53 7.72
N GLU A 187 -22.58 0.37 8.02
CA GLU A 187 -22.91 -0.41 9.21
C GLU A 187 -21.65 -0.67 10.03
N THR A 188 -21.82 -0.79 11.34
CA THR A 188 -20.73 -1.18 12.24
C THR A 188 -21.00 -2.57 12.81
N GLY A 189 -20.00 -3.44 12.73
CA GLY A 189 -20.04 -4.77 13.30
C GLY A 189 -18.83 -5.60 12.94
N GLU A 190 -18.39 -6.43 13.88
CA GLU A 190 -17.32 -7.40 13.64
C GLU A 190 -17.92 -8.70 13.12
N VAL A 191 -17.38 -9.19 12.01
CA VAL A 191 -17.84 -10.42 11.37
C VAL A 191 -17.23 -11.61 12.08
N SER A 192 -18.05 -12.57 12.48
CA SER A 192 -17.61 -13.85 13.05
C SER A 192 -17.53 -14.95 11.98
N GLU A 193 -18.46 -14.99 11.04
CA GLU A 193 -18.51 -16.02 10.01
C GLU A 193 -19.11 -15.51 8.69
N VAL A 194 -18.61 -16.04 7.57
CA VAL A 194 -19.16 -15.82 6.22
C VAL A 194 -19.61 -17.16 5.65
N ARG A 195 -20.89 -17.24 5.29
CA ARG A 195 -21.55 -18.38 4.64
C ARG A 195 -22.08 -17.96 3.27
N GLU A 196 -22.71 -18.87 2.54
CA GLU A 196 -23.34 -18.56 1.26
C GLU A 196 -24.38 -17.45 1.46
N ARG A 197 -24.08 -16.25 0.93
CA ARG A 197 -24.97 -15.06 0.95
C ARG A 197 -25.41 -14.60 2.33
N GLU A 198 -24.71 -15.03 3.37
CA GLU A 198 -25.05 -14.76 4.77
C GLU A 198 -23.79 -14.46 5.58
N VAL A 199 -23.85 -13.43 6.41
CA VAL A 199 -22.74 -12.96 7.25
C VAL A 199 -23.23 -12.84 8.67
N GLU A 200 -22.61 -13.59 9.58
CA GLU A 200 -22.88 -13.53 11.02
C GLU A 200 -21.89 -12.56 11.68
N LEU A 201 -22.41 -11.75 12.60
CA LEU A 201 -21.63 -10.82 13.39
C LEU A 201 -21.38 -11.39 14.80
N VAL A 202 -20.32 -10.92 15.45
CA VAL A 202 -19.97 -11.29 16.83
C VAL A 202 -21.10 -10.96 17.83
N ASP A 203 -21.92 -9.96 17.53
CA ASP A 203 -23.09 -9.59 18.35
C ASP A 203 -24.35 -10.42 18.08
N GLY A 204 -24.26 -11.45 17.23
CA GLY A 204 -25.35 -12.35 16.86
C GLY A 204 -26.28 -11.84 15.77
N ARG A 205 -26.09 -10.62 15.26
CA ARG A 205 -26.83 -10.15 14.07
C ARG A 205 -26.41 -10.96 12.84
N VAL A 206 -27.37 -11.25 11.98
CA VAL A 206 -27.16 -11.91 10.70
C VAL A 206 -27.56 -10.97 9.57
N MET A 207 -26.66 -10.77 8.62
CA MET A 207 -26.86 -9.95 7.44
C MET A 207 -26.89 -10.84 6.19
N LYS A 208 -27.80 -10.56 5.26
CA LYS A 208 -27.96 -11.31 4.00
C LYS A 208 -27.80 -10.39 2.81
N ALA A 209 -27.13 -10.88 1.77
CA ALA A 209 -26.99 -10.18 0.50
C ALA A 209 -26.80 -11.15 -0.65
N ASP A 210 -27.27 -10.80 -1.85
CA ASP A 210 -27.09 -11.64 -3.05
C ASP A 210 -25.60 -11.85 -3.38
N VAL A 211 -24.79 -10.83 -3.07
CA VAL A 211 -23.34 -10.83 -3.21
C VAL A 211 -22.69 -10.29 -1.93
N VAL A 212 -21.70 -11.01 -1.43
CA VAL A 212 -20.82 -10.60 -0.32
C VAL A 212 -19.41 -10.40 -0.86
N VAL A 213 -18.86 -9.19 -0.72
CA VAL A 213 -17.48 -8.86 -1.08
C VAL A 213 -16.64 -8.81 0.20
N VAL A 214 -15.78 -9.80 0.39
CA VAL A 214 -14.88 -9.91 1.53
C VAL A 214 -13.60 -9.12 1.27
N ALA A 215 -13.53 -7.89 1.77
CA ALA A 215 -12.42 -6.95 1.61
C ALA A 215 -11.74 -6.59 2.94
N VAL A 216 -11.61 -7.59 3.83
CA VAL A 216 -11.17 -7.43 5.22
C VAL A 216 -9.64 -7.43 5.41
N GLY A 217 -8.86 -7.14 4.36
CA GLY A 217 -7.40 -7.02 4.45
C GLY A 217 -6.71 -8.20 5.14
N SER A 218 -5.83 -7.91 6.10
CA SER A 218 -5.05 -8.93 6.84
C SER A 218 -5.87 -9.86 7.73
N TRP A 219 -7.16 -9.57 7.95
CA TRP A 219 -8.07 -10.45 8.70
C TRP A 219 -8.65 -11.58 7.82
N VAL A 220 -8.40 -11.56 6.50
CA VAL A 220 -8.96 -12.55 5.57
C VAL A 220 -8.49 -13.96 5.89
N GLU A 221 -7.25 -14.15 6.33
CA GLU A 221 -6.72 -15.45 6.73
C GLU A 221 -7.48 -16.02 7.94
N GLY A 222 -7.80 -15.18 8.94
CA GLY A 222 -8.55 -15.60 10.11
C GLY A 222 -10.03 -15.87 9.80
N LEU A 223 -10.67 -14.98 9.03
CA LEU A 223 -12.10 -15.06 8.75
C LEU A 223 -12.46 -16.10 7.67
N MET A 224 -11.65 -16.18 6.62
CA MET A 224 -11.89 -17.03 5.45
C MET A 224 -10.92 -18.21 5.40
N GLY A 225 -10.23 -18.55 6.50
CA GLY A 225 -9.10 -19.49 6.51
C GLY A 225 -9.36 -20.85 5.87
N ARG A 226 -10.59 -21.41 5.99
CA ARG A 226 -10.99 -22.63 5.28
C ARG A 226 -10.87 -22.52 3.76
N TRP A 227 -11.10 -21.33 3.22
CA TRP A 227 -11.13 -21.02 1.80
C TRP A 227 -9.77 -20.48 1.32
N VAL A 228 -9.17 -19.55 2.06
CA VAL A 228 -7.92 -18.87 1.68
C VAL A 228 -6.66 -19.54 2.25
N GLY A 229 -6.79 -20.63 3.00
CA GLY A 229 -5.67 -21.30 3.68
C GLY A 229 -4.51 -21.61 2.73
N GLY A 230 -3.31 -21.13 3.09
CA GLY A 230 -2.09 -21.29 2.30
C GLY A 230 -1.98 -20.41 1.05
N ARG A 231 -2.98 -19.56 0.76
CA ARG A 231 -3.02 -18.64 -0.40
C ARG A 231 -2.73 -17.19 -0.02
N VAL A 232 -3.26 -16.76 1.12
CA VAL A 232 -3.04 -15.43 1.69
C VAL A 232 -2.57 -15.58 3.13
N LYS A 233 -1.49 -14.90 3.51
CA LYS A 233 -0.97 -14.89 4.89
C LYS A 233 -0.93 -13.49 5.44
N ARG A 234 -1.25 -13.39 6.71
CA ARG A 234 -1.03 -12.19 7.50
C ARG A 234 0.46 -12.02 7.79
N CYS A 235 1.02 -10.90 7.35
CA CYS A 235 2.43 -10.59 7.52
C CYS A 235 2.61 -9.21 8.18
N PRO A 236 2.83 -9.13 9.51
CA PRO A 236 3.02 -7.85 10.21
C PRO A 236 4.38 -7.22 9.87
N GLN A 237 4.36 -5.97 9.41
CA GLN A 237 5.57 -5.20 9.10
C GLN A 237 5.79 -4.05 10.08
N PRO A 238 7.04 -3.85 10.55
CA PRO A 238 7.38 -2.82 11.51
C PRO A 238 7.48 -1.45 10.84
N LEU A 239 6.82 -0.47 11.45
CA LEU A 239 6.91 0.95 11.14
C LEU A 239 7.48 1.67 12.36
N GLY A 240 8.47 2.53 12.15
CA GLY A 240 9.07 3.38 13.16
C GLY A 240 9.01 4.85 12.78
N TYR A 241 9.13 5.73 13.76
CA TYR A 241 9.15 7.17 13.54
C TYR A 241 10.32 7.81 14.28
N VAL A 242 11.07 8.66 13.59
CA VAL A 242 12.16 9.47 14.15
C VAL A 242 11.70 10.92 14.14
N LYS A 243 11.57 11.53 15.32
CA LYS A 243 11.20 12.96 15.43
C LYS A 243 12.43 13.83 15.17
N LEU A 244 12.26 14.85 14.34
CA LEU A 244 13.32 15.78 13.97
C LEU A 244 13.12 17.16 14.60
N GLY A 245 14.23 17.82 14.92
CA GLY A 245 14.32 19.24 15.20
C GLY A 245 14.21 20.08 13.93
N ASP A 246 14.16 21.40 14.07
CA ASP A 246 13.91 22.32 12.94
C ASP A 246 15.04 22.31 11.91
N GLU A 247 16.29 22.26 12.36
CA GLU A 247 17.46 22.22 11.48
C GLU A 247 17.55 20.88 10.73
N GLU A 248 17.39 19.76 11.44
CA GLU A 248 17.32 18.42 10.85
C GLU A 248 16.18 18.34 9.82
N TRP A 249 15.01 18.88 10.15
CA TRP A 249 13.85 18.89 9.25
C TRP A 249 14.13 19.66 7.95
N GLU A 250 14.77 20.83 8.04
CA GLU A 250 15.09 21.64 6.87
C GLU A 250 15.99 20.90 5.88
N GLN A 251 16.90 20.07 6.39
CA GLN A 251 17.82 19.28 5.58
C GLN A 251 17.13 18.15 4.81
N VAL A 252 16.06 17.56 5.37
CA VAL A 252 15.45 16.31 4.85
C VAL A 252 14.08 16.48 4.17
N LYS A 253 13.37 17.59 4.41
CA LYS A 253 11.96 17.76 4.03
C LYS A 253 11.65 17.65 2.53
N HIS A 254 12.66 17.82 1.68
CA HIS A 254 12.52 17.76 0.22
C HIS A 254 13.08 16.48 -0.40
N TRP A 255 13.61 15.56 0.40
CA TRP A 255 14.24 14.39 -0.17
C TRP A 255 13.25 13.47 -0.88
N PRO A 256 13.72 12.76 -1.91
CA PRO A 256 13.02 11.59 -2.41
C PRO A 256 12.76 10.59 -1.29
N VAL A 257 11.68 9.84 -1.46
CA VAL A 257 11.46 8.63 -0.66
C VAL A 257 12.66 7.72 -0.88
N HIS A 258 13.39 7.34 0.17
CA HIS A 258 14.45 6.33 0.06
C HIS A 258 13.80 4.95 0.14
N PHE A 259 14.19 4.06 -0.77
CA PHE A 259 13.74 2.69 -0.81
C PHE A 259 14.85 1.77 -1.34
N ASN A 260 15.60 1.15 -0.45
CA ASN A 260 16.54 0.10 -0.82
C ASN A 260 15.80 -1.21 -1.12
N VAL A 261 16.26 -1.98 -2.11
CA VAL A 261 15.74 -3.28 -2.51
C VAL A 261 16.94 -4.20 -2.64
N THR A 262 17.33 -4.81 -1.52
CA THR A 262 18.43 -5.75 -1.50
C THR A 262 17.97 -7.11 -1.04
N ASP A 263 18.07 -8.07 -1.95
CA ASP A 263 17.74 -9.46 -1.70
C ASP A 263 18.81 -10.11 -0.82
N GLY A 264 18.42 -10.55 0.38
CA GLY A 264 19.14 -11.62 1.09
C GLY A 264 19.08 -12.92 0.28
N GLU A 265 19.91 -13.91 0.63
CA GLU A 265 19.78 -15.26 0.05
C GLU A 265 18.40 -15.85 0.33
N TRP A 266 17.85 -16.50 -0.69
CA TRP A 266 16.46 -16.89 -0.82
C TRP A 266 16.27 -18.32 -0.34
N ASP A 267 15.65 -18.50 0.82
CA ASP A 267 15.13 -19.80 1.21
C ASP A 267 13.89 -19.60 2.10
N ASN A 268 12.71 -19.48 1.48
CA ASN A 268 11.47 -19.81 2.18
C ASN A 268 10.44 -20.43 1.23
N ASP A 269 9.80 -21.51 1.70
CA ASP A 269 8.84 -22.34 0.94
C ASP A 269 7.51 -21.64 0.62
N TRP A 270 7.41 -20.31 0.77
CA TRP A 270 6.12 -19.62 0.87
C TRP A 270 5.89 -18.47 -0.12
N MET A 271 6.92 -17.85 -0.71
CA MET A 271 6.74 -16.83 -1.76
C MET A 271 7.64 -17.09 -2.97
N ASP A 272 7.04 -17.06 -4.17
CA ASP A 272 7.70 -17.38 -5.44
C ASP A 272 8.25 -16.12 -6.15
N VAL A 273 7.83 -14.92 -5.75
CA VAL A 273 8.19 -13.67 -6.43
C VAL A 273 8.58 -12.55 -5.45
N VAL A 274 9.66 -11.86 -5.86
CA VAL A 274 10.32 -10.69 -5.27
C VAL A 274 9.40 -9.46 -5.28
N LEU A 275 8.36 -9.45 -4.47
CA LEU A 275 7.81 -8.18 -4.00
C LEU A 275 8.37 -7.82 -2.62
N MET A 276 9.66 -8.11 -2.42
CA MET A 276 10.35 -7.85 -1.17
C MET A 276 10.88 -6.42 -1.17
N VAL A 277 10.26 -5.59 -0.35
CA VAL A 277 10.84 -4.33 0.12
C VAL A 277 11.77 -4.72 1.28
N ILE A 278 12.99 -5.26 1.07
CA ILE A 278 14.01 -5.10 2.13
C ILE A 278 14.60 -3.72 1.91
N GLY A 279 13.98 -2.75 2.54
CA GLY A 279 14.37 -1.37 2.37
C GLY A 279 13.91 -0.53 3.51
N THR A 280 14.75 0.43 3.89
CA THR A 280 14.29 1.49 4.75
C THR A 280 13.48 2.47 3.94
N LEU A 281 12.28 2.74 4.43
CA LEU A 281 11.51 3.89 4.02
C LEU A 281 12.02 5.13 4.76
N MET A 282 12.10 6.29 4.12
CA MET A 282 12.13 7.57 4.85
C MET A 282 11.13 8.50 4.20
N ILE A 283 10.06 8.82 4.93
CA ILE A 283 9.08 9.81 4.50
C ILE A 283 9.04 10.93 5.53
N ALA A 284 9.43 12.11 5.10
CA ALA A 284 9.30 13.36 5.84
C ALA A 284 7.81 13.74 5.92
N HIS A 285 7.24 13.75 7.12
CA HIS A 285 5.84 14.11 7.34
C HIS A 285 5.71 15.53 7.91
N PRO A 286 5.34 16.55 7.09
CA PRO A 286 5.39 17.95 7.49
C PRO A 286 4.60 18.32 8.74
N PRO A 287 3.38 17.77 8.97
CA PRO A 287 2.63 18.08 10.18
C PRO A 287 3.32 17.66 11.48
N THR A 288 4.16 16.61 11.46
CA THR A 288 4.78 16.04 12.66
C THR A 288 6.30 16.24 12.72
N LYS A 289 6.92 16.82 11.68
CA LYS A 289 8.37 16.94 11.51
C LYS A 289 9.10 15.64 11.88
N SER A 290 8.64 14.53 11.30
CA SER A 290 9.17 13.20 11.59
C SER A 290 9.52 12.46 10.31
N LEU A 291 10.53 11.60 10.38
CA LEU A 291 10.82 10.59 9.38
C LEU A 291 10.15 9.28 9.76
N LYS A 292 9.33 8.74 8.85
CA LYS A 292 8.85 7.37 8.96
C LYS A 292 9.88 6.41 8.40
N ILE A 293 10.30 5.44 9.21
CA ILE A 293 11.11 4.29 8.82
C ILE A 293 10.30 3.01 8.81
N ALA A 294 10.67 2.06 7.96
CA ALA A 294 9.99 0.78 7.87
C ALA A 294 10.97 -0.31 7.44
N ILE A 295 10.69 -1.54 7.84
CA ILE A 295 11.31 -2.74 7.28
C ILE A 295 10.20 -3.57 6.69
N HIS A 296 10.45 -4.20 5.56
CA HIS A 296 9.56 -5.25 5.08
C HIS A 296 10.32 -6.58 5.03
N SER A 297 9.73 -7.57 5.70
CA SER A 297 10.27 -8.91 5.96
C SER A 297 9.25 -9.96 5.52
N LEU A 298 9.70 -10.99 4.80
CA LEU A 298 8.84 -12.11 4.37
C LEU A 298 8.27 -12.91 5.55
N HIS A 299 8.98 -12.91 6.68
CA HIS A 299 8.55 -13.60 7.90
C HIS A 299 7.64 -12.73 8.77
N GLY A 300 7.59 -11.42 8.49
CA GLY A 300 6.96 -10.44 9.35
C GLY A 300 7.64 -10.36 10.72
N TYR A 301 7.00 -9.63 11.64
CA TYR A 301 7.44 -9.48 13.02
C TYR A 301 6.33 -9.93 13.97
N SER A 302 6.70 -10.70 15.00
CA SER A 302 5.76 -11.24 15.97
C SER A 302 5.43 -10.24 17.07
N THR A 303 6.39 -9.40 17.48
CA THR A 303 6.21 -8.46 18.59
C THR A 303 6.67 -7.03 18.26
N VAL A 304 6.10 -6.06 19.00
CA VAL A 304 6.51 -4.65 18.91
C VAL A 304 7.93 -4.45 19.45
N ALA A 305 8.37 -5.24 20.43
CA ALA A 305 9.71 -5.14 21.00
C ALA A 305 10.80 -5.53 20.00
N GLU A 306 10.63 -6.64 19.29
CA GLU A 306 11.54 -7.07 18.20
C GLU A 306 11.57 -6.02 17.08
N ALA A 307 10.40 -5.52 16.69
CA ALA A 307 10.28 -4.45 15.72
C ALA A 307 11.05 -3.18 16.14
N ALA A 308 10.91 -2.75 17.40
CA ALA A 308 11.59 -1.57 17.91
C ALA A 308 13.11 -1.69 17.83
N MET A 309 13.67 -2.83 18.23
CA MET A 309 15.13 -3.06 18.16
C MET A 309 15.65 -3.03 16.71
N ALA A 310 14.91 -3.64 15.77
CA ALA A 310 15.28 -3.64 14.37
C ALA A 310 15.22 -2.23 13.75
N LEU A 311 14.17 -1.47 14.07
CA LEU A 311 13.99 -0.09 13.62
C LEU A 311 15.03 0.86 14.22
N GLU A 312 15.42 0.69 15.48
CA GLU A 312 16.50 1.45 16.11
C GLU A 312 17.82 1.26 15.36
N LYS A 313 18.21 0.00 15.10
CA LYS A 313 19.43 -0.31 14.32
C LYS A 313 19.39 0.30 12.92
N LEU A 314 18.21 0.26 12.30
CA LEU A 314 17.99 0.85 10.97
C LEU A 314 18.14 2.37 10.99
N ALA A 315 17.51 3.04 11.96
CA ALA A 315 17.58 4.48 12.14
C ALA A 315 19.02 4.93 12.38
N GLN A 316 19.76 4.23 13.25
CA GLN A 316 21.18 4.49 13.51
C GLN A 316 22.03 4.38 12.24
N THR A 317 21.69 3.41 11.39
CA THR A 317 22.39 3.21 10.13
C THR A 317 22.15 4.38 9.19
N LEU A 318 20.92 4.87 9.04
CA LEU A 318 20.57 5.86 8.01
C LEU A 318 20.75 7.31 8.43
N LEU A 319 20.63 7.57 9.73
CA LEU A 319 20.64 8.90 10.32
C LEU A 319 21.74 8.98 11.39
N PRO A 320 23.02 8.68 11.06
CA PRO A 320 24.07 8.56 12.05
C PRO A 320 24.31 9.86 12.84
N ASN A 321 24.11 11.02 12.21
CA ASN A 321 24.22 12.32 12.86
C ASN A 321 23.11 12.52 13.90
N VAL A 322 21.84 12.30 13.51
CA VAL A 322 20.68 12.36 14.42
C VAL A 322 20.85 11.34 15.55
N ALA A 323 21.32 10.14 15.24
CA ALA A 323 21.58 9.10 16.22
C ALA A 323 22.65 9.51 17.25
N ALA A 324 23.73 10.16 16.81
CA ALA A 324 24.77 10.68 17.69
C ALA A 324 24.24 11.79 18.61
N GLU A 325 23.43 12.71 18.08
CA GLU A 325 22.79 13.78 18.85
C GLU A 325 21.83 13.23 19.90
N ARG A 326 20.92 12.31 19.52
CA ARG A 326 19.98 11.68 20.45
C ARG A 326 20.70 10.90 21.55
N LYS A 327 21.76 10.17 21.19
CA LYS A 327 22.61 9.46 22.17
C LYS A 327 23.28 10.42 23.16
N ALA A 328 23.75 11.58 22.71
CA ALA A 328 24.37 12.58 23.58
C ALA A 328 23.34 13.22 24.55
N ALA A 329 22.07 13.29 24.14
CA ALA A 329 20.96 13.79 24.94
C ALA A 329 20.29 12.74 25.85
N ASP A 330 20.72 11.47 25.81
CA ASP A 330 20.05 10.33 26.46
C ASP A 330 18.56 10.18 26.02
N GLU A 331 18.30 10.46 24.74
CA GLU A 331 16.98 10.36 24.13
C GLU A 331 16.88 9.15 23.17
N PRO A 332 15.70 8.52 23.06
CA PRO A 332 15.48 7.47 22.06
C PRO A 332 15.48 8.06 20.64
N LEU A 333 16.09 7.35 19.70
CA LEU A 333 16.10 7.77 18.29
C LEU A 333 14.74 7.51 17.63
N VAL A 334 14.17 6.33 17.87
CA VAL A 334 12.84 5.94 17.39
C VAL A 334 11.81 6.27 18.47
N THR A 335 10.96 7.25 18.19
CA THR A 335 9.98 7.80 19.14
C THR A 335 8.61 7.12 19.09
N GLY A 336 8.39 6.21 18.14
CA GLY A 336 7.15 5.46 18.01
C GLY A 336 7.29 4.24 17.11
N VAL A 337 6.61 3.15 17.45
CA VAL A 337 6.65 1.86 16.73
C VAL A 337 5.24 1.31 16.57
N ARG A 338 4.93 0.81 15.37
CA ARG A 338 3.65 0.16 15.04
C ARG A 338 3.89 -1.07 14.16
N LEU A 339 3.10 -2.12 14.34
CA LEU A 339 3.00 -3.22 13.39
C LEU A 339 1.83 -2.96 12.42
N CYS A 340 2.14 -2.88 11.13
CA CYS A 340 1.17 -2.77 10.06
C CYS A 340 1.03 -4.13 9.37
N CYS A 341 -0.17 -4.71 9.37
CA CYS A 341 -0.37 -6.07 8.85
C CYS A 341 -0.67 -6.06 7.36
N TYR A 342 0.13 -6.80 6.59
CA TYR A 342 -0.15 -7.10 5.19
C TYR A 342 -0.92 -8.40 5.06
N ALA A 343 -1.54 -8.57 3.89
CA ALA A 343 -2.19 -9.79 3.43
C ALA A 343 -1.42 -10.20 2.17
N ASP A 344 -0.38 -10.99 2.35
CA ASP A 344 0.56 -11.35 1.29
C ASP A 344 0.06 -12.60 0.56
N THR A 345 0.26 -12.65 -0.75
CA THR A 345 0.04 -13.81 -1.60
C THR A 345 1.38 -14.36 -2.07
N ARG A 346 1.42 -15.62 -2.52
CA ARG A 346 2.67 -16.25 -2.98
C ARG A 346 3.37 -15.50 -4.10
N THR A 347 2.60 -14.95 -5.05
CA THR A 347 3.12 -14.26 -6.23
C THR A 347 3.20 -12.73 -6.04
N GLY A 348 2.69 -12.21 -4.92
CA GLY A 348 2.51 -10.77 -4.73
C GLY A 348 1.32 -10.17 -5.50
N ASP A 349 0.58 -10.99 -6.26
CA ASP A 349 -0.64 -10.58 -6.96
C ASP A 349 -1.80 -10.34 -6.00
N PHE A 350 -2.78 -9.53 -6.40
CA PHE A 350 -4.04 -9.41 -5.64
C PHE A 350 -4.91 -10.64 -5.85
N VAL A 351 -5.85 -10.89 -4.94
CA VAL A 351 -6.89 -11.92 -5.10
C VAL A 351 -8.24 -11.21 -5.15
N VAL A 352 -8.83 -11.20 -6.34
CA VAL A 352 -10.14 -10.62 -6.62
C VAL A 352 -10.93 -11.62 -7.45
N ASP A 353 -11.66 -12.52 -6.80
CA ASP A 353 -12.43 -13.56 -7.48
C ASP A 353 -13.50 -14.18 -6.57
N TRP A 354 -14.43 -14.89 -7.18
CA TRP A 354 -15.44 -15.69 -6.51
C TRP A 354 -14.80 -16.87 -5.77
N VAL A 355 -15.24 -17.11 -4.53
CA VAL A 355 -14.72 -18.19 -3.71
C VAL A 355 -15.25 -19.54 -4.22
N PRO A 356 -14.38 -20.47 -4.66
CA PRO A 356 -14.84 -21.79 -5.12
C PRO A 356 -15.55 -22.54 -3.99
N GLY A 357 -16.78 -23.00 -4.25
CA GLY A 357 -17.59 -23.73 -3.28
C GLY A 357 -18.35 -22.85 -2.27
N LEU A 358 -18.32 -21.52 -2.40
CA LEU A 358 -19.11 -20.60 -1.58
C LEU A 358 -19.87 -19.57 -2.46
N PRO A 359 -21.03 -19.96 -3.04
CA PRO A 359 -21.75 -19.12 -4.00
C PRO A 359 -22.09 -17.74 -3.46
N GLY A 360 -22.03 -16.72 -4.32
CA GLY A 360 -22.33 -15.35 -3.95
C GLY A 360 -21.28 -14.68 -3.05
N VAL A 361 -20.16 -15.33 -2.74
CA VAL A 361 -19.06 -14.72 -1.98
C VAL A 361 -17.85 -14.51 -2.88
N MET A 362 -17.34 -13.29 -2.89
CA MET A 362 -16.13 -12.87 -3.60
C MET A 362 -15.12 -12.36 -2.58
N VAL A 363 -13.83 -12.68 -2.74
CA VAL A 363 -12.76 -12.00 -1.99
C VAL A 363 -12.21 -10.88 -2.83
N ALA A 364 -11.87 -9.75 -2.21
CA ALA A 364 -11.12 -8.66 -2.81
C ALA A 364 -10.02 -8.21 -1.85
N GLY A 365 -8.82 -8.77 -1.99
CA GLY A 365 -7.72 -8.57 -1.05
C GLY A 365 -6.38 -9.04 -1.60
N GLY A 366 -5.53 -9.59 -0.72
CA GLY A 366 -4.18 -10.01 -1.10
C GLY A 366 -3.27 -8.84 -1.49
N GLY A 367 -3.41 -7.70 -0.80
CA GLY A 367 -2.75 -6.45 -1.19
C GLY A 367 -1.22 -6.47 -1.18
N SER A 368 -0.59 -7.53 -0.64
CA SER A 368 0.84 -7.84 -0.72
C SER A 368 1.79 -6.66 -0.46
N GLY A 369 1.45 -5.83 0.53
CA GLY A 369 2.21 -4.62 0.88
C GLY A 369 2.18 -3.48 -0.13
N HIS A 370 1.40 -3.57 -1.22
CA HIS A 370 1.47 -2.62 -2.33
C HIS A 370 0.12 -2.09 -2.84
N GLY A 371 -1.01 -2.60 -2.36
CA GLY A 371 -2.37 -2.23 -2.81
C GLY A 371 -2.78 -0.76 -2.70
N PHE A 372 -2.25 0.01 -1.73
CA PHE A 372 -2.72 1.37 -1.46
C PHE A 372 -2.65 2.32 -2.66
N LYS A 373 -1.56 2.28 -3.42
CA LYS A 373 -1.34 3.24 -4.52
C LYS A 373 -2.35 3.11 -5.65
N PHE A 374 -3.01 1.96 -5.75
CA PHE A 374 -4.04 1.68 -6.76
C PHE A 374 -5.43 2.17 -6.34
N LEU A 375 -5.60 2.75 -5.14
CA LEU A 375 -6.85 3.31 -4.64
C LEU A 375 -7.73 4.02 -5.70
N PRO A 376 -7.20 4.93 -6.54
CA PRO A 376 -8.04 5.63 -7.53
C PRO A 376 -8.50 4.79 -8.73
N ALA A 377 -7.95 3.60 -8.93
CA ALA A 377 -8.20 2.77 -10.12
C ALA A 377 -8.63 1.33 -9.78
N LEU A 378 -8.57 0.93 -8.51
CA LEU A 378 -8.82 -0.44 -8.05
C LEU A 378 -10.30 -0.83 -8.10
N GLY A 379 -11.18 0.05 -7.62
CA GLY A 379 -12.60 -0.24 -7.49
C GLY A 379 -13.28 -0.60 -8.80
N GLU A 380 -12.93 0.10 -9.88
CA GLU A 380 -13.47 -0.17 -11.22
C GLU A 380 -13.11 -1.58 -11.71
N GLN A 381 -11.86 -2.03 -11.48
CA GLN A 381 -11.42 -3.36 -11.86
C GLN A 381 -12.13 -4.44 -11.03
N ILE A 382 -12.30 -4.22 -9.73
CA ILE A 382 -13.06 -5.13 -8.86
C ILE A 382 -14.52 -5.26 -9.33
N VAL A 383 -15.17 -4.15 -9.65
CA VAL A 383 -16.55 -4.18 -10.17
C VAL A 383 -16.61 -4.87 -11.53
N GLY A 384 -15.63 -4.64 -12.41
CA GLY A 384 -15.54 -5.34 -13.69
C GLY A 384 -15.47 -6.87 -13.53
N ILE A 385 -14.67 -7.35 -12.57
CA ILE A 385 -14.59 -8.79 -12.25
C ILE A 385 -15.91 -9.31 -11.67
N LEU A 386 -16.55 -8.55 -10.77
CA LEU A 386 -17.87 -8.88 -10.23
C LEU A 386 -18.94 -9.00 -11.34
N GLU A 387 -18.86 -8.15 -12.36
CA GLU A 387 -19.72 -8.20 -13.56
C GLU A 387 -19.35 -9.33 -14.54
N GLY A 388 -18.25 -10.06 -14.29
CA GLY A 388 -17.75 -11.13 -15.17
C GLY A 388 -17.01 -10.63 -16.41
N ARG A 389 -16.60 -9.35 -16.45
CA ARG A 389 -15.92 -8.73 -17.60
C ARG A 389 -14.56 -9.38 -17.85
N GLU A 390 -14.37 -9.87 -19.07
CA GLU A 390 -13.07 -10.38 -19.52
C GLU A 390 -12.03 -9.25 -19.54
N SER A 391 -10.92 -9.46 -18.85
CA SER A 391 -9.83 -8.49 -18.73
C SER A 391 -8.55 -9.15 -18.24
N GLU A 392 -7.40 -8.52 -18.49
CA GLU A 392 -6.12 -8.98 -17.93
C GLU A 392 -6.16 -9.00 -16.39
N PHE A 393 -6.91 -8.09 -15.76
CA PHE A 393 -7.12 -8.06 -14.31
C PHE A 393 -7.82 -9.31 -13.77
N LYS A 394 -8.86 -9.79 -14.47
CA LYS A 394 -9.59 -11.01 -14.10
C LYS A 394 -8.67 -12.24 -14.11
N GLU A 395 -7.84 -12.37 -15.15
CA GLU A 395 -6.88 -13.47 -15.24
C GLU A 395 -5.73 -13.35 -14.23
N LYS A 396 -5.25 -12.13 -13.99
CA LYS A 396 -4.12 -11.86 -13.09
C LYS A 396 -4.48 -12.00 -11.61
N TRP A 397 -5.73 -11.70 -11.22
CA TRP A 397 -6.19 -11.73 -9.82
C TRP A 397 -7.15 -12.87 -9.50
N LYS A 398 -7.23 -13.85 -10.40
CA LYS A 398 -8.06 -15.04 -10.20
C LYS A 398 -7.75 -15.76 -8.89
N TRP A 399 -8.72 -16.54 -8.43
CA TRP A 399 -8.52 -17.38 -7.27
C TRP A 399 -7.34 -18.35 -7.49
N PRO A 400 -6.34 -18.37 -6.59
CA PRO A 400 -5.13 -19.18 -6.78
C PRO A 400 -5.31 -20.67 -6.42
#